data_AF-A0A920MQX2-F1
#
_entry.id   AF-A0A920MQX2-F1
#
_cell.length_a   1.000
_cell.length_b   1.000
_cell.length_c   1.000
_cell.angle_alpha   90.00
_cell.angle_beta   90.00
_cell.angle_gamma   90.00
#
_symmetry.space_group_name_H-M   'P 1'
#
loop_
_entity.id
_entity.type
_entity.pdbx_description
1 polymer ?
#
loop_
_entity_poly.entity_id
_entity_poly.type
_entity_poly.pdbx_seq_one_letter_code
_entity_poly.pdbx_strand_id
1 'polypeptide(L)'
;MPGAIDALASLRALNIPFRFLTNTTTKSRKTLQSALKSIGLNCDEEEIFSAGFSGVQAIKAMGYPTCSYYITDDLKKDYLIFEEDIEKPEVIIVGDYEDWNFKSLTRLFNM
;
A
#
# COMPACT_ATOMS: atom_id res chain seq x y z
N MET A 1 -7.53 -11.75 -17.87
CA MET A 1 -6.81 -12.10 -19.11
C MET A 1 -6.82 -13.61 -19.28
N PRO A 2 -7.12 -14.14 -20.48
CA PRO A 2 -6.98 -15.58 -20.74
C PRO A 2 -5.54 -16.06 -20.47
N GLY A 3 -5.38 -17.25 -19.89
CA GLY A 3 -4.08 -17.90 -19.65
C GLY A 3 -3.26 -17.38 -18.45
N ALA A 4 -3.70 -16.32 -17.76
CA ALA A 4 -2.96 -15.77 -16.61
C ALA A 4 -2.84 -16.77 -15.44
N ILE A 5 -3.93 -17.47 -15.13
CA ILE A 5 -3.96 -18.47 -14.04
C ILE A 5 -3.01 -19.64 -14.39
N ASP A 6 -3.05 -20.14 -15.61
CA ASP A 6 -2.21 -21.26 -16.07
C ASP A 6 -0.72 -20.88 -16.08
N ALA A 7 -0.40 -19.65 -16.47
CA ALA A 7 0.97 -19.14 -16.44
C ALA A 7 1.50 -19.09 -15.00
N LEU A 8 0.73 -18.56 -14.05
CA LEU A 8 1.13 -18.53 -12.64
C LEU A 8 1.27 -19.93 -12.05
N ALA A 9 0.35 -20.85 -12.38
CA ALA A 9 0.44 -22.25 -11.97
C ALA A 9 1.72 -22.91 -12.50
N SER A 10 2.09 -22.62 -13.75
CA SER A 10 3.32 -23.11 -14.37
C SER A 10 4.57 -22.56 -13.67
N LEU A 11 4.60 -21.27 -13.33
CA LEU A 11 5.71 -20.67 -12.55
C LEU A 11 5.86 -21.35 -11.19
N ARG A 12 4.74 -21.57 -10.48
CA ARG A 12 4.74 -22.28 -9.19
C ARG A 12 5.24 -23.73 -9.33
N ALA A 13 4.76 -24.47 -10.34
CA ALA A 13 5.17 -25.85 -10.60
C ALA A 13 6.67 -25.98 -10.92
N LEU A 14 7.24 -24.96 -11.57
CA LEU A 14 8.68 -24.88 -11.88
C LEU A 14 9.52 -24.29 -10.73
N ASN A 15 8.93 -23.96 -9.58
CA ASN A 15 9.58 -23.27 -8.46
C ASN A 15 10.26 -21.95 -8.87
N ILE A 16 9.72 -21.24 -9.86
CA ILE A 16 10.22 -19.94 -10.28
C ILE A 16 9.63 -18.88 -9.34
N PRO A 17 10.46 -18.15 -8.56
CA PRO A 17 9.95 -17.11 -7.67
C PRO A 17 9.41 -15.93 -8.47
N PHE A 18 8.25 -15.41 -8.06
CA PHE A 18 7.67 -14.20 -8.61
C PHE A 18 6.97 -13.36 -7.53
N ARG A 19 6.64 -12.11 -7.89
CA ARG A 19 5.90 -11.15 -7.08
C ARG A 19 4.90 -10.40 -7.96
N PHE A 20 3.79 -9.98 -7.37
CA PHE A 20 2.81 -9.09 -8.00
C PHE A 20 3.19 -7.65 -7.70
N LEU A 21 3.49 -6.87 -8.73
CA LEU A 21 3.88 -5.46 -8.59
C LEU A 21 2.73 -4.55 -9.02
N THR A 22 2.46 -3.50 -8.25
CA THR A 22 1.50 -2.45 -8.62
C THR A 22 1.89 -1.08 -8.06
N ASN A 23 1.55 0.00 -8.76
CA ASN A 23 1.73 1.37 -8.26
C ASN A 23 0.51 1.86 -7.44
N THR A 24 -0.41 0.98 -7.06
CA THR A 24 -1.61 1.34 -6.29
C THR A 24 -1.28 2.02 -4.95
N THR A 25 -1.86 3.20 -4.73
CA THR A 25 -1.77 4.02 -3.51
C THR A 25 -3.13 4.17 -2.80
N THR A 26 -4.15 3.40 -3.21
CA THR A 26 -5.52 3.50 -2.68
C THR A 26 -6.00 2.28 -1.91
N LYS A 27 -5.25 1.18 -1.91
CA LYS A 27 -5.67 -0.10 -1.33
C LYS A 27 -4.59 -0.67 -0.43
N SER A 28 -5.00 -1.22 0.71
CA SER A 28 -4.12 -2.04 1.57
C SER A 28 -3.65 -3.29 0.83
N ARG A 29 -2.51 -3.83 1.27
CA ARG A 29 -1.95 -5.09 0.77
C ARG A 29 -2.94 -6.25 0.91
N LYS A 30 -3.68 -6.29 2.01
CA LYS A 30 -4.74 -7.29 2.26
C LYS A 30 -5.92 -7.16 1.30
N THR A 31 -6.35 -5.93 1.02
CA THR A 31 -7.42 -5.69 0.03
C THR A 31 -6.98 -6.09 -1.37
N LEU A 32 -5.73 -5.78 -1.76
CA LEU A 32 -5.15 -6.21 -3.04
C LEU A 32 -5.11 -7.74 -3.15
N GLN A 33 -4.68 -8.44 -2.10
CA GLN A 33 -4.67 -9.90 -2.06
C GLN A 33 -6.07 -10.48 -2.23
N SER A 34 -7.05 -9.94 -1.52
CA SER A 34 -8.45 -10.37 -1.62
C SER A 34 -9.01 -10.15 -3.03
N ALA A 35 -8.65 -9.05 -3.68
CA ALA A 35 -9.05 -8.76 -5.06
C ALA A 35 -8.41 -9.70 -6.09
N LEU A 36 -7.13 -10.08 -5.91
CA LEU A 36 -6.48 -11.08 -6.77
C LEU A 36 -7.11 -12.48 -6.57
N LYS A 37 -7.39 -12.86 -5.32
CA LYS A 37 -8.05 -14.13 -5.00
C LYS A 37 -9.46 -14.22 -5.59
N SER A 38 -10.23 -13.14 -5.58
CA SER A 38 -11.61 -13.15 -6.10
C SER A 38 -11.69 -13.39 -7.62
N ILE A 39 -10.60 -13.10 -8.36
CA ILE A 39 -10.48 -13.39 -9.79
C ILE A 39 -9.72 -14.70 -10.09
N GLY A 40 -9.51 -15.54 -9.08
CA GLY A 40 -8.88 -16.86 -9.22
C GLY A 40 -7.35 -16.85 -9.25
N LEU A 41 -6.71 -15.70 -8.99
CA LEU A 41 -5.26 -15.62 -8.86
C LEU A 41 -4.88 -15.92 -7.41
N ASN A 42 -4.45 -17.15 -7.14
CA ASN A 42 -3.96 -17.51 -5.82
C ASN A 42 -2.65 -16.76 -5.52
N CYS A 43 -2.67 -15.94 -4.48
CA CYS A 43 -1.61 -15.01 -4.11
C CYS A 43 -1.53 -14.91 -2.58
N ASP A 44 -0.33 -15.00 -2.04
CA ASP A 44 -0.06 -14.68 -0.64
C ASP A 44 0.17 -13.17 -0.47
N GLU A 45 -0.08 -12.61 0.71
CA GLU A 45 0.09 -11.16 0.90
C GLU A 45 1.56 -10.76 0.66
N GLU A 46 2.51 -11.61 1.07
CA GLU A 46 3.95 -11.47 0.93
C GLU A 46 4.41 -11.40 -0.53
N GLU A 47 3.60 -11.92 -1.46
CA GLU A 47 3.88 -11.88 -2.88
C GLU A 47 3.56 -10.51 -3.50
N ILE A 48 2.85 -9.62 -2.81
CA ILE A 48 2.39 -8.32 -3.34
C ILE A 48 3.36 -7.21 -2.95
N PHE A 49 3.87 -6.50 -3.94
CA PHE A 49 4.62 -5.25 -3.79
C PHE A 49 3.80 -4.11 -4.40
N SER A 50 3.16 -3.32 -3.54
CA SER A 50 2.44 -2.10 -3.96
C SER A 50 3.24 -0.85 -3.60
N ALA A 51 2.98 0.27 -4.27
CA ALA A 51 3.49 1.58 -3.84
C ALA A 51 3.10 1.88 -2.37
N GLY A 52 1.85 1.56 -2.00
CA GLY A 52 1.37 1.63 -0.62
C GLY A 52 2.22 0.84 0.37
N PHE A 53 2.55 -0.43 0.06
CA PHE A 53 3.41 -1.28 0.88
C PHE A 53 4.86 -0.79 0.93
N SER A 54 5.40 -0.31 -0.19
CA SER A 54 6.75 0.26 -0.25
C SER A 54 6.91 1.46 0.67
N GLY A 55 5.87 2.31 0.78
CA GLY A 55 5.84 3.40 1.75
C GLY A 55 5.93 2.92 3.20
N VAL A 56 5.16 1.88 3.58
CA VAL A 56 5.26 1.27 4.92
C VAL A 56 6.68 0.79 5.22
N GLN A 57 7.35 0.13 4.26
CA GLN A 57 8.72 -0.33 4.46
C GLN A 57 9.71 0.82 4.61
N ALA A 58 9.53 1.91 3.86
CA ALA A 58 10.36 3.10 3.99
C ALA A 58 10.22 3.74 5.38
N ILE A 59 9.00 3.89 5.91
CA ILE A 59 8.77 4.46 7.25
C ILE A 59 9.32 3.55 8.35
N LYS A 60 9.21 2.22 8.21
CA LYS A 60 9.88 1.28 9.13
C LYS A 60 11.39 1.48 9.15
N ALA A 61 12.01 1.64 7.99
CA ALA A 61 13.45 1.87 7.88
C ALA A 61 13.91 3.22 8.49
N MET A 62 12.99 4.19 8.64
CA MET A 62 13.23 5.46 9.34
C MET A 62 13.15 5.34 10.87
N GLY A 63 12.76 4.18 11.42
CA GLY A 63 12.67 3.97 12.86
C GLY A 63 11.31 4.28 13.47
N TYR A 64 10.22 4.10 12.70
CA TYR A 64 8.84 4.28 13.18
C TYR A 64 8.51 5.71 13.68
N PRO A 65 8.79 6.76 12.87
CA PRO A 65 8.44 8.14 13.23
C PRO A 65 6.92 8.37 13.35
N THR A 66 6.52 9.46 13.99
CA THR A 66 5.11 9.90 14.00
C THR A 66 4.68 10.33 12.60
N CYS A 67 3.44 10.00 12.25
CA CYS A 67 2.93 10.10 10.89
C CYS A 67 1.64 10.89 10.81
N SER A 68 1.43 11.62 9.71
CA SER A 68 0.11 12.11 9.30
C SER A 68 -0.25 11.61 7.91
N TYR A 69 -1.54 11.40 7.64
CA TYR A 69 -1.99 10.64 6.49
C TYR A 69 -2.91 11.46 5.57
N TYR A 70 -2.51 11.56 4.30
CA TYR A 70 -3.32 12.04 3.17
C TYR A 70 -3.40 10.91 2.15
N ILE A 71 -4.10 9.84 2.51
CA ILE A 71 -4.30 8.60 1.77
C ILE A 71 -5.71 8.08 2.04
N THR A 72 -6.18 7.13 1.24
CA THR A 72 -7.49 6.50 1.47
C THR A 72 -7.52 5.74 2.80
N ASP A 73 -8.72 5.62 3.38
CA ASP A 73 -8.96 4.81 4.58
C ASP A 73 -8.55 3.34 4.38
N ASP A 74 -8.71 2.81 3.16
CA ASP A 74 -8.30 1.44 2.89
C ASP A 74 -6.78 1.28 2.92
N LEU A 75 -6.01 2.20 2.33
CA LEU A 75 -4.55 2.13 2.42
C LEU A 75 -4.07 2.39 3.86
N LYS A 76 -4.71 3.31 4.60
CA LYS A 76 -4.33 3.65 5.98
C LYS A 76 -4.28 2.42 6.91
N LYS A 77 -5.04 1.36 6.62
CA LYS A 77 -4.97 0.06 7.34
C LYS A 77 -3.55 -0.52 7.41
N ASP A 78 -2.74 -0.35 6.37
CA ASP A 78 -1.35 -0.84 6.35
C ASP A 78 -0.40 0.03 7.20
N TYR A 79 -0.81 1.25 7.53
CA TYR A 79 -0.01 2.25 8.27
C TYR A 79 -0.39 2.33 9.76
N LEU A 80 -1.42 1.61 10.23
CA LEU A 80 -1.87 1.64 11.64
C LEU A 80 -0.83 1.16 12.66
N ILE A 81 0.31 0.67 12.19
CA ILE A 81 1.47 0.31 13.02
C ILE A 81 2.32 1.51 13.44
N PHE A 82 2.11 2.69 12.85
CA PHE A 82 2.82 3.92 13.18
C PHE A 82 1.92 4.83 14.03
N GLU A 83 2.52 5.60 14.93
CA GLU A 83 1.81 6.60 15.72
C GLU A 83 1.30 7.74 14.82
N GLU A 84 0.03 8.12 14.99
CA GLU A 84 -0.56 9.25 14.27
C GLU A 84 -0.41 10.54 15.08
N ASP A 85 0.31 11.51 14.55
CA ASP A 85 0.33 12.89 15.06
C ASP A 85 -0.08 13.83 13.92
N ILE A 86 -1.24 14.45 14.05
CA ILE A 86 -1.76 15.35 13.02
C ILE A 86 -1.17 16.76 13.18
N GLU A 87 -0.79 17.15 14.40
CA GLU A 87 -0.31 18.51 14.72
C GLU A 87 1.19 18.65 14.45
N LYS A 88 1.98 17.63 14.79
CA LYS A 88 3.45 17.64 14.63
C LYS A 88 4.02 16.27 14.21
N PRO A 89 3.61 15.73 13.04
CA PRO A 89 4.22 14.53 12.48
C PRO A 89 5.67 14.79 12.08
N GLU A 90 6.48 13.75 12.20
CA GLU A 90 7.82 13.71 11.62
C GLU A 90 7.77 13.35 10.12
N VAL A 91 6.75 12.61 9.69
CA VAL A 91 6.54 12.25 8.27
C VAL A 91 5.09 12.43 7.84
N ILE A 92 4.90 13.04 6.67
CA ILE A 92 3.59 13.17 6.01
C ILE A 92 3.50 12.16 4.86
N ILE A 93 2.52 11.26 4.91
CA ILE A 93 2.28 10.26 3.87
C ILE A 93 1.22 10.80 2.91
N VAL A 94 1.58 10.89 1.63
CA VAL A 94 0.69 11.36 0.56
C VAL A 94 0.51 10.28 -0.49
N GLY A 95 -0.75 10.01 -0.84
CA GLY A 95 -1.12 9.14 -1.94
C GLY A 95 -2.28 9.72 -2.74
N ASP A 96 -3.08 8.86 -3.33
CA ASP A 96 -4.30 9.26 -4.02
C ASP A 96 -5.39 9.53 -2.97
N TYR A 97 -5.60 10.80 -2.65
CA TYR A 97 -6.46 11.28 -1.58
C TYR A 97 -7.56 12.15 -2.17
N GLU A 98 -8.82 11.78 -1.96
CA GLU A 98 -9.96 12.43 -2.63
C GLU A 98 -10.45 13.70 -1.90
N ASP A 99 -10.20 13.82 -0.59
CA ASP A 99 -10.72 14.91 0.24
C ASP A 99 -9.85 16.18 0.20
N TRP A 100 -9.00 16.34 -0.82
CA TRP A 100 -8.16 17.52 -0.99
C TRP A 100 -8.99 18.80 -1.06
N ASN A 101 -8.61 19.74 -0.20
CA ASN A 101 -9.10 21.10 -0.20
C ASN A 101 -7.97 22.07 0.21
N PHE A 102 -8.25 23.37 0.09
CA PHE A 102 -7.26 24.40 0.40
C PHE A 102 -6.75 24.32 1.84
N LYS A 103 -7.61 23.95 2.80
CA LYS A 103 -7.22 23.78 4.22
C LYS A 103 -6.25 22.62 4.40
N SER A 104 -6.51 21.47 3.78
CA SER A 104 -5.60 20.31 3.84
C SER A 104 -4.23 20.60 3.22
N LEU A 105 -4.19 21.30 2.08
CA LEU A 105 -2.93 21.71 1.45
C LEU A 105 -2.17 22.73 2.30
N THR A 106 -2.87 23.76 2.80
CA THR A 106 -2.29 24.78 3.68
C THR A 106 -1.70 24.17 4.94
N ARG A 107 -2.39 23.19 5.54
CA ARG A 107 -1.86 22.43 6.67
C ARG A 107 -0.56 21.73 6.28
N LEU A 108 -0.59 20.92 5.22
CA LEU A 108 0.56 20.14 4.77
C LEU A 108 1.82 21.00 4.53
N PHE A 109 1.66 22.19 3.95
CA PHE A 109 2.80 23.07 3.62
C PHE A 109 3.27 23.98 4.78
N ASN A 110 2.48 24.14 5.85
CA ASN A 110 2.80 25.03 6.98
C ASN A 110 3.20 24.26 8.25
N MET A 111 3.48 22.97 8.12
CA MET A 111 3.97 22.10 9.21
C MET A 111 5.48 22.16 9.37
#